data_AF-A0A834EMU8-F1
#
_entry.id   AF-A0A834EMU8-F1
#
_cell.length_a   1.000
_cell.length_b   1.000
_cell.length_c   1.000
_cell.angle_alpha   90.00
_cell.angle_beta   90.00
_cell.angle_gamma   90.00
#
_symmetry.space_group_name_H-M   'P 1'
#
loop_
_entity.id
_entity.type
_entity.pdbx_description
1 polymer ?
#
loop_
_entity_poly.entity_id
_entity_poly.type
_entity_poly.pdbx_seq_one_letter_code
_entity_poly.pdbx_strand_id
1 'polypeptide(L)'
;MWACLAAMAVANRDMTTAEIAYAAIGEIDKVQYINSIKDLPSKESKMAHILMFSGNIQEAEIVLLQAGLVYQAIQININLYNWERALELAVKHKTHVDTVLAYRQKFLETFGKQETNKRYLQYAEGLQIDWEKIKAKIEMEITKERERSPSGQSSKNIGLKY
;
A
#
# COMPACT_ATOMS: atom_id res chain seq x y z
N MET A 1 19.28 -24.94 -2.78
CA MET A 1 20.20 -23.84 -3.19
C MET A 1 19.43 -22.58 -3.58
N TRP A 2 18.45 -22.65 -4.50
CA TRP A 2 17.63 -21.49 -4.90
C TRP A 2 16.82 -20.82 -3.79
N ALA A 3 16.27 -21.58 -2.84
CA ALA A 3 15.55 -20.99 -1.69
C ALA A 3 16.44 -20.10 -0.81
N CYS A 4 17.70 -20.50 -0.55
CA CYS A 4 18.65 -19.69 0.19
C CYS A 4 19.05 -18.44 -0.61
N LEU A 5 19.23 -18.57 -1.93
CA LEU A 5 19.50 -17.43 -2.80
C LEU A 5 18.34 -16.43 -2.79
N ALA A 6 17.10 -16.90 -2.87
CA ALA A 6 15.90 -16.07 -2.79
C ALA A 6 15.86 -15.28 -1.47
N ALA A 7 16.10 -15.97 -0.34
CA ALA A 7 16.13 -15.33 0.97
C ALA A 7 17.23 -14.24 1.07
N MET A 8 18.45 -14.54 0.60
CA MET A 8 19.55 -13.57 0.60
C MET A 8 19.29 -12.39 -0.34
N ALA A 9 18.70 -12.63 -1.52
CA ALA A 9 18.35 -11.59 -2.48
C ALA A 9 17.29 -10.63 -1.91
N VAL A 10 16.25 -11.16 -1.24
CA VAL A 10 15.24 -10.35 -0.55
C VAL A 10 15.87 -9.52 0.58
N ALA A 11 16.75 -10.12 1.39
CA ALA A 11 17.44 -9.40 2.46
C ALA A 11 18.29 -8.23 1.92
N ASN A 12 18.93 -8.41 0.76
CA ASN A 12 19.72 -7.39 0.08
C ASN A 12 18.90 -6.47 -0.83
N ARG A 13 17.57 -6.60 -0.85
CA ARG A 13 16.65 -5.80 -1.69
C ARG A 13 16.90 -5.95 -3.20
N ASP A 14 17.55 -7.05 -3.62
CA ASP A 14 17.77 -7.39 -5.02
C ASP A 14 16.57 -8.19 -5.56
N MET A 15 15.56 -7.45 -6.02
CA MET A 15 14.31 -8.05 -6.50
C MET A 15 14.46 -8.82 -7.80
N THR A 16 15.46 -8.48 -8.64
CA THR A 16 15.70 -9.19 -9.90
C THR A 16 16.22 -10.60 -9.62
N THR A 17 17.21 -10.72 -8.74
CA THR A 17 17.74 -12.03 -8.33
C THR A 17 16.71 -12.82 -7.53
N ALA A 18 15.93 -12.14 -6.67
CA ALA A 18 14.86 -12.78 -5.93
C ALA A 18 13.80 -13.38 -6.87
N GLU A 19 13.38 -12.64 -7.90
CA GLU A 19 12.40 -13.13 -8.89
C GLU A 19 12.87 -14.40 -9.60
N ILE A 20 14.10 -14.41 -10.10
CA ILE A 20 14.67 -15.58 -10.79
C ILE A 20 14.72 -16.77 -9.83
N ALA A 21 15.14 -16.54 -8.59
CA ALA A 21 15.22 -17.58 -7.58
C ALA A 21 13.84 -18.11 -7.16
N TYR A 22 12.82 -17.24 -7.03
CA TYR A 22 11.43 -17.64 -6.73
C TYR A 22 10.79 -18.39 -7.90
N ALA A 23 11.03 -17.96 -9.13
CA ALA A 23 10.59 -18.67 -10.33
C ALA A 23 11.21 -20.08 -10.40
N ALA A 24 12.50 -20.20 -10.06
CA ALA A 24 13.21 -21.48 -10.06
C ALA A 24 12.70 -22.48 -9.01
N ILE A 25 12.10 -22.01 -7.91
CA ILE A 25 11.48 -22.88 -6.88
C ILE A 25 9.96 -23.04 -7.05
N GLY A 26 9.36 -22.46 -8.11
CA GLY A 26 7.93 -22.59 -8.40
C GLY A 26 7.01 -21.73 -7.52
N GLU A 27 7.56 -20.71 -6.83
CA GLU A 27 6.80 -19.79 -5.99
C GLU A 27 6.18 -18.66 -6.82
N ILE A 28 5.19 -19.01 -7.63
CA ILE A 28 4.59 -18.13 -8.65
C ILE A 28 3.95 -16.89 -8.02
N ASP A 29 3.27 -17.04 -6.87
CA ASP A 29 2.60 -15.91 -6.19
C ASP A 29 3.61 -14.81 -5.80
N LYS A 30 4.79 -15.22 -5.34
CA LYS A 30 5.88 -14.29 -5.00
C LYS A 30 6.45 -13.60 -6.23
N VAL A 31 6.60 -14.32 -7.35
CA VAL A 31 7.03 -13.74 -8.64
C VAL A 31 6.03 -12.71 -9.14
N GLN A 32 4.74 -13.02 -9.09
CA GLN A 32 3.68 -12.07 -9.47
C GLN A 32 3.71 -10.82 -8.59
N TYR A 33 3.87 -11.00 -7.29
CA TYR A 33 3.99 -9.89 -6.37
C TYR A 33 5.22 -9.02 -6.70
N ILE A 34 6.40 -9.62 -6.93
CA ILE A 34 7.61 -8.88 -7.32
C ILE A 34 7.40 -8.10 -8.61
N ASN A 35 6.71 -8.66 -9.60
CA ASN A 35 6.39 -7.96 -10.83
C ASN A 35 5.41 -6.80 -10.62
N SER A 36 4.39 -6.97 -9.77
CA SER A 36 3.47 -5.87 -9.42
C SER A 36 4.19 -4.67 -8.81
N ILE A 37 5.27 -4.89 -8.05
CA ILE A 37 6.12 -3.80 -7.51
C ILE A 37 6.78 -3.02 -8.64
N LYS A 38 7.26 -3.68 -9.70
CA LYS A 38 7.93 -3.00 -10.81
C LYS A 38 7.01 -2.03 -11.55
N ASP A 39 5.70 -2.30 -11.56
CA ASP A 39 4.68 -1.48 -12.22
C ASP A 39 4.25 -0.26 -11.39
N LEU A 40 4.66 -0.17 -10.12
CA LEU A 40 4.33 0.98 -9.28
C LEU A 40 4.91 2.28 -9.85
N PRO A 41 4.20 3.41 -9.73
CA PRO A 41 4.63 4.65 -10.36
C PRO A 41 5.82 5.29 -9.62
N SER A 42 5.79 5.33 -8.29
CA SER A 42 6.79 6.02 -7.46
C SER A 42 7.92 5.09 -7.01
N LYS A 43 9.14 5.63 -6.92
CA LYS A 43 10.31 4.90 -6.41
C LYS A 43 10.17 4.61 -4.91
N GLU A 44 9.59 5.54 -4.17
CA GLU A 44 9.32 5.43 -2.74
C GLU A 44 8.27 4.35 -2.48
N SER A 45 7.23 4.29 -3.30
CA SER A 45 6.21 3.23 -3.30
C SER A 45 6.85 1.85 -3.56
N LYS A 46 7.72 1.74 -4.58
CA LYS A 46 8.50 0.51 -4.82
C LYS A 46 9.32 0.10 -3.61
N MET A 47 10.08 1.03 -3.04
CA MET A 47 10.92 0.75 -1.88
C MET A 47 10.09 0.28 -0.69
N ALA A 48 8.94 0.89 -0.42
CA ALA A 48 8.04 0.47 0.65
C ALA A 48 7.51 -0.95 0.44
N HIS A 49 7.10 -1.31 -0.77
CA HIS A 49 6.64 -2.66 -1.07
C HIS A 49 7.76 -3.71 -1.01
N ILE A 50 9.01 -3.35 -1.37
CA ILE A 50 10.19 -4.21 -1.20
C ILE A 50 10.45 -4.45 0.29
N LEU A 51 10.40 -3.40 1.11
CA LEU A 51 10.57 -3.49 2.56
C LEU A 51 9.46 -4.33 3.20
N MET A 52 8.21 -4.19 2.74
CA MET A 52 7.11 -5.04 3.18
C MET A 52 7.36 -6.50 2.81
N PHE A 53 7.85 -6.77 1.60
CA PHE A 53 8.18 -8.12 1.14
C PHE A 53 9.31 -8.76 1.97
N SER A 54 10.27 -7.95 2.43
CA SER A 54 11.36 -8.41 3.30
C SER A 54 10.95 -8.53 4.78
N GLY A 55 9.70 -8.24 5.13
CA GLY A 55 9.19 -8.28 6.51
C GLY A 55 9.42 -7.00 7.33
N ASN A 56 10.04 -5.97 6.74
CA ASN A 56 10.35 -4.70 7.41
C ASN A 56 9.19 -3.70 7.29
N ILE A 57 8.04 -4.05 7.85
CA ILE A 57 6.80 -3.27 7.72
C ILE A 57 6.94 -1.85 8.31
N GLN A 58 7.64 -1.72 9.44
CA GLN A 58 7.86 -0.42 10.09
C GLN A 58 8.69 0.53 9.22
N GLU A 59 9.77 0.02 8.59
CA GLU A 59 10.57 0.82 7.67
C GLU A 59 9.77 1.22 6.43
N ALA A 60 8.96 0.29 5.89
CA ALA A 60 8.10 0.56 4.75
C ALA A 60 7.14 1.74 5.04
N GLU A 61 6.53 1.73 6.22
CA GLU A 61 5.65 2.82 6.65
C GLU A 61 6.40 4.15 6.76
N ILE A 62 7.60 4.15 7.37
CA ILE A 62 8.43 5.36 7.50
C ILE A 62 8.77 5.94 6.13
N VAL A 63 9.15 5.11 5.16
CA VAL A 63 9.48 5.54 3.80
C VAL A 63 8.28 6.22 3.13
N LEU A 64 7.08 5.64 3.24
CA LEU A 64 5.86 6.22 2.67
C LEU A 64 5.48 7.54 3.34
N LEU A 65 5.60 7.62 4.67
CA LEU A 65 5.30 8.84 5.41
C LEU A 65 6.29 9.97 5.09
N GLN A 66 7.58 9.65 4.95
CA GLN A 66 8.61 10.62 4.53
C GLN A 66 8.38 11.13 3.11
N ALA A 67 7.88 10.26 2.22
CA ALA A 67 7.48 10.63 0.86
C ALA A 67 6.16 11.43 0.81
N GLY A 68 5.46 11.58 1.94
CA GLY A 68 4.14 12.19 2.03
C GLY A 68 3.02 11.35 1.40
N LEU A 69 3.27 10.06 1.14
CA LEU A 69 2.31 9.09 0.61
C LEU A 69 1.50 8.45 1.75
N VAL A 70 0.77 9.30 2.48
CA VAL A 70 0.03 8.88 3.68
C VAL A 70 -1.06 7.85 3.36
N TYR A 71 -1.76 8.01 2.23
CA TYR A 71 -2.76 7.05 1.78
C TYR A 71 -2.17 5.64 1.60
N GLN A 72 -1.02 5.53 0.93
CA GLN A 72 -0.33 4.24 0.74
C GLN A 72 0.08 3.62 2.08
N ALA A 73 0.57 4.42 3.03
CA ALA A 73 0.91 3.93 4.36
C ALA A 73 -0.32 3.36 5.11
N ILE A 74 -1.48 4.01 4.97
CA ILE A 74 -2.75 3.52 5.51
C ILE A 74 -3.19 2.25 4.79
N GLN A 75 -3.12 2.24 3.45
CA GLN A 75 -3.54 1.10 2.62
C GLN A 75 -2.72 -0.16 2.92
N ILE A 76 -1.40 -0.04 3.08
CA ILE A 76 -0.54 -1.17 3.48
C ILE A 76 -0.97 -1.72 4.84
N ASN A 77 -1.22 -0.85 5.83
CA ASN A 77 -1.68 -1.28 7.14
C ASN A 77 -3.07 -1.95 7.09
N ILE A 78 -3.98 -1.49 6.23
CA ILE A 78 -5.27 -2.17 5.99
C ILE A 78 -5.03 -3.58 5.40
N ASN A 79 -4.18 -3.69 4.38
CA ASN A 79 -3.89 -4.97 3.71
C ASN A 79 -3.22 -5.99 4.65
N LEU A 80 -2.41 -5.51 5.60
CA LEU A 80 -1.78 -6.34 6.63
C LEU A 80 -2.70 -6.63 7.83
N TYR A 81 -3.96 -6.18 7.79
CA TYR A 81 -4.92 -6.29 8.89
C TYR A 81 -4.48 -5.57 10.18
N ASN A 82 -3.55 -4.62 10.08
CA ASN A 82 -3.11 -3.75 11.17
C ASN A 82 -4.08 -2.58 11.35
N TRP A 83 -5.34 -2.90 11.68
CA TRP A 83 -6.44 -1.95 11.78
C TRP A 83 -6.19 -0.83 12.78
N GLU A 84 -5.59 -1.11 13.94
CA GLU A 84 -5.29 -0.07 14.93
C GLU A 84 -4.29 0.96 14.40
N ARG A 85 -3.25 0.48 13.72
CA ARG A 85 -2.22 1.35 13.14
C ARG A 85 -2.77 2.17 11.97
N ALA A 86 -3.60 1.56 11.11
CA ALA A 86 -4.27 2.26 10.02
C ALA A 86 -5.13 3.43 10.53
N LEU A 87 -5.92 3.20 11.59
CA LEU A 87 -6.74 4.23 12.21
C LEU A 87 -5.90 5.33 12.86
N GLU A 88 -4.84 4.97 13.58
CA GLU A 88 -3.92 5.93 14.19
C GLU A 88 -3.30 6.85 13.15
N LEU A 89 -2.81 6.30 12.03
CA LEU A 89 -2.25 7.08 10.92
C LEU A 89 -3.30 8.01 10.30
N ALA A 90 -4.51 7.50 10.06
CA ALA A 90 -5.60 8.26 9.49
C ALA A 90 -5.99 9.46 10.39
N VAL A 91 -6.11 9.24 11.70
CA VAL A 91 -6.44 10.30 12.66
C VAL A 91 -5.29 11.30 12.82
N LYS A 92 -4.04 10.82 12.92
CA LYS A 92 -2.86 11.67 13.08
C LYS A 92 -2.67 12.63 11.91
N HIS A 93 -2.86 12.13 10.69
CA HIS A 93 -2.75 12.93 9.47
C HIS A 93 -4.08 13.57 9.04
N LYS A 94 -5.15 13.36 9.82
CA LYS A 94 -6.52 13.87 9.57
C LYS A 94 -7.01 13.56 8.15
N THR A 95 -6.70 12.37 7.66
CA THR A 95 -7.04 11.93 6.29
C THR A 95 -7.52 10.49 6.28
N HIS A 96 -8.33 10.12 5.28
CA HIS A 96 -8.81 8.75 5.02
C HIS A 96 -9.40 7.97 6.22
N VAL A 97 -9.90 8.65 7.25
CA VAL A 97 -10.56 7.99 8.40
C VAL A 97 -11.82 7.24 7.94
N ASP A 98 -12.62 7.89 7.10
CA ASP A 98 -13.75 7.32 6.36
C ASP A 98 -13.39 6.00 5.66
N THR A 99 -12.23 5.98 5.02
CA THR A 99 -11.73 4.84 4.23
C THR A 99 -11.41 3.67 5.14
N VAL A 100 -10.65 3.90 6.23
CA VAL A 100 -10.29 2.84 7.20
C VAL A 100 -11.55 2.23 7.81
N LEU A 101 -12.53 3.06 8.20
CA LEU A 101 -13.80 2.59 8.76
C LEU A 101 -14.59 1.75 7.74
N ALA A 102 -14.67 2.20 6.49
CA ALA A 102 -15.38 1.48 5.42
C ALA A 102 -14.76 0.10 5.15
N TYR A 103 -13.44 0.02 5.01
CA TYR A 103 -12.74 -1.26 4.82
C TYR A 103 -12.91 -2.18 6.02
N ARG A 104 -12.87 -1.64 7.24
CA ARG A 104 -13.09 -2.39 8.47
C ARG A 104 -14.51 -2.95 8.54
N GLN A 105 -15.51 -2.14 8.22
CA GLN A 105 -16.91 -2.56 8.18
C GLN A 105 -17.10 -3.70 7.17
N LYS A 106 -16.61 -3.53 5.93
CA LYS A 106 -16.68 -4.55 4.89
C LYS A 106 -15.99 -5.85 5.31
N PHE A 107 -14.84 -5.74 5.97
CA PHE A 107 -14.14 -6.90 6.53
C PHE A 107 -15.00 -7.63 7.55
N LEU A 108 -15.57 -6.93 8.53
CA LEU A 108 -16.41 -7.51 9.57
C LEU A 108 -17.71 -8.12 9.03
N GLU A 109 -18.36 -7.47 8.06
CA GLU A 109 -19.54 -7.99 7.35
C GLU A 109 -19.24 -9.32 6.66
N THR A 110 -18.05 -9.47 6.07
CA THR A 110 -17.62 -10.72 5.42
C THR A 110 -17.54 -11.88 6.43
N PHE A 111 -17.27 -11.59 7.71
CA PHE A 111 -17.26 -12.58 8.79
C PHE A 111 -18.56 -12.63 9.60
N GLY A 112 -19.57 -11.85 9.24
CA GLY A 112 -20.83 -11.74 9.99
C GLY A 112 -20.64 -11.22 11.42
N LYS A 113 -19.58 -10.45 11.68
CA LYS A 113 -19.27 -9.90 13.00
C LYS A 113 -19.61 -8.42 13.05
N GLN A 114 -19.88 -7.92 14.26
CA GLN A 114 -20.03 -6.49 14.51
C GLN A 114 -18.75 -5.90 15.09
N GLU A 115 -18.59 -4.58 14.95
CA GLU A 115 -17.41 -3.90 15.49
C GLU A 115 -17.45 -3.89 17.01
N THR A 116 -16.40 -4.39 17.63
CA THR A 116 -16.24 -4.45 19.08
C THR A 116 -15.26 -3.39 19.60
N ASN A 117 -14.46 -2.80 18.71
CA ASN A 117 -13.45 -1.84 19.12
C ASN A 117 -14.07 -0.48 19.43
N LYS A 118 -13.92 -0.02 20.69
CA LYS A 118 -14.46 1.25 21.18
C LYS A 118 -14.01 2.45 20.36
N ARG A 119 -12.75 2.47 19.89
CA ARG A 119 -12.24 3.59 19.07
C ARG A 119 -12.99 3.66 17.74
N TYR A 120 -13.18 2.51 17.10
CA TYR A 120 -13.88 2.44 15.82
C TYR A 120 -15.36 2.85 15.97
N LEU A 121 -16.03 2.42 17.03
CA LEU A 121 -17.41 2.82 17.33
C LEU A 121 -17.54 4.34 17.54
N GLN A 122 -16.64 4.95 18.30
CA GLN A 122 -16.63 6.40 18.53
C GLN A 122 -16.47 7.20 17.22
N TYR A 123 -15.58 6.76 16.33
CA TYR A 123 -15.42 7.44 15.05
C TYR A 123 -16.57 7.14 14.07
N ALA A 124 -17.23 5.99 14.19
CA ALA A 124 -18.38 5.62 13.37
C ALA A 124 -19.65 6.43 13.73
N GLU A 125 -19.85 6.81 15.00
CA GLU A 125 -21.07 7.50 15.48
C GLU A 125 -21.34 8.88 14.84
N GLY A 126 -20.39 9.45 14.09
CA GLY A 126 -20.57 10.73 13.38
C GLY A 126 -20.26 10.70 11.89
N LEU A 127 -19.97 9.52 11.32
CA LEU A 127 -19.48 9.38 9.94
C LEU A 127 -20.45 8.55 9.10
N GLN A 128 -21.05 9.22 8.10
CA GLN A 128 -21.79 8.52 7.06
C GLN A 128 -20.78 7.98 6.03
N ILE A 129 -20.60 6.66 6.00
CA ILE A 129 -19.68 6.01 5.08
C ILE A 129 -20.29 6.01 3.67
N ASP A 130 -19.71 6.82 2.80
CA ASP A 130 -20.09 6.93 1.39
C ASP A 130 -18.99 6.32 0.51
N TRP A 131 -19.27 5.13 -0.02
CA TRP A 131 -18.32 4.38 -0.83
C TRP A 131 -17.95 5.08 -2.14
N GLU A 132 -18.83 5.90 -2.71
CA GLU A 132 -18.52 6.62 -3.96
C GLU A 132 -17.52 7.73 -3.70
N LYS A 133 -17.72 8.51 -2.63
CA LYS A 133 -16.77 9.56 -2.22
C LYS A 133 -15.42 8.98 -1.81
N ILE A 134 -15.41 7.86 -1.09
CA ILE A 134 -14.17 7.18 -0.71
C ILE A 134 -13.41 6.72 -1.95
N LYS A 135 -14.08 6.08 -2.92
CA LYS A 135 -13.45 5.66 -4.17
C LYS A 135 -12.87 6.85 -4.95
N ALA A 136 -13.63 7.93 -5.10
CA ALA A 136 -13.15 9.13 -5.77
C ALA A 136 -11.91 9.73 -5.09
N LYS A 137 -11.90 9.78 -3.75
CA LYS A 137 -10.77 10.29 -2.96
C LYS A 137 -9.52 9.40 -3.08
N ILE A 138 -9.71 8.08 -3.12
CA ILE A 138 -8.64 7.11 -3.37
C ILE A 138 -8.05 7.31 -4.77
N GLU A 139 -8.91 7.42 -5.79
CA GLU A 139 -8.49 7.60 -7.17
C GLU A 139 -7.72 8.92 -7.38
N MET A 140 -8.13 9.98 -6.69
CA MET A 140 -7.37 11.24 -6.66
C MET A 140 -5.97 11.07 -6.07
N GLU A 141 -5.81 10.37 -4.95
CA GLU A 141 -4.49 10.12 -4.34
C GLU A 141 -3.61 9.24 -5.22
N ILE A 142 -4.17 8.19 -5.85
CA ILE A 142 -3.46 7.33 -6.80
C ILE A 142 -3.01 8.13 -8.03
N THR A 143 -3.88 8.98 -8.57
CA THR A 143 -3.55 9.83 -9.72
C THR A 143 -2.44 10.81 -9.36
N LYS A 144 -2.52 11.43 -8.19
CA LYS A 144 -1.52 12.38 -7.68
C LYS A 144 -0.16 11.72 -7.42
N GLU A 145 -0.14 10.50 -6.91
CA GLU A 145 1.09 9.70 -6.78
C GLU A 145 1.71 9.41 -8.16
N ARG A 146 0.87 9.05 -9.14
CA ARG A 146 1.30 8.78 -10.52
C ARG A 146 1.86 10.03 -11.20
N GLU A 147 1.28 11.20 -10.95
CA GLU A 147 1.77 12.48 -11.48
C GLU A 147 3.05 12.97 -10.80
N ARG A 148 3.23 12.69 -9.51
CA ARG A 148 4.48 12.99 -8.78
C ARG A 148 5.66 12.15 -9.24
N SER A 149 5.38 10.99 -9.83
CA SER A 149 6.41 10.07 -10.27
C SER A 149 7.11 10.60 -11.53
N PRO A 150 8.46 10.56 -11.62
CA PRO A 150 9.20 11.10 -12.76
C PRO A 150 8.84 10.43 -14.10
N SER A 151 8.30 9.20 -14.07
CA SER A 151 7.74 8.50 -15.23
C SER A 151 6.47 9.15 -15.82
N GLY A 152 5.71 9.92 -15.04
CA GLY A 152 4.57 10.72 -15.51
C GLY A 152 4.98 12.02 -16.22
N GLN A 153 6.14 12.59 -15.86
CA GLN A 153 6.67 13.80 -16.49
C GLN A 153 7.21 13.53 -17.91
N SER A 154 7.70 12.32 -18.18
CA SER A 154 8.12 11.91 -19.53
C SER A 154 6.95 11.91 -20.54
N SER A 155 5.73 11.63 -20.08
CA SER A 155 4.54 11.59 -20.94
C SER A 155 3.96 12.99 -21.21
N LYS A 156 4.03 13.91 -20.23
CA LYS A 156 3.60 15.31 -20.43
C LYS A 156 4.53 16.10 -21.36
N ASN A 157 5.82 15.75 -21.43
CA ASN A 157 6.80 16.46 -22.27
C ASN A 157 6.79 16.07 -23.76
N ILE A 158 6.05 15.03 -24.16
CA ILE A 158 5.97 14.59 -25.56
C ILE A 158 4.81 15.27 -26.31
N GLY A 159 3.82 15.83 -25.60
CA GLY A 159 2.63 16.46 -26.18
C GLY A 159 2.74 17.96 -26.52
N LEU A 160 3.91 18.58 -26.36
CA LEU A 160 4.12 20.03 -26.60
C LEU A 160 5.34 20.26 -27.50
N LYS A 161 5.37 19.64 -28.68
CA LYS A 161 6.21 20.11 -29.77
C LYS A 161 5.30 20.44 -30.96
N TYR A 162 5.18 21.75 -31.18
CA TYR A 162 4.57 22.40 -32.34
C TYR A 162 5.20 21.91 -33.65
#